data_AF-A0A1I1UA85-F1
#
_entry.id   AF-A0A1I1UA85-F1
#
_cell.length_a   1.000
_cell.length_b   1.000
_cell.length_c   1.000
_cell.angle_alpha   90.00
_cell.angle_beta   90.00
_cell.angle_gamma   90.00
#
_symmetry.space_group_name_H-M   'P 1'
#
loop_
_entity.id
_entity.type
_entity.pdbx_description
1 polymer ?
#
loop_
_entity_poly.entity_id
_entity_poly.type
_entity_poly.pdbx_seq_one_letter_code
_entity_poly.pdbx_strand_id
1 'polypeptide(L)' 'MRQHSLKAQIEYKRRYIKGDKPSRVADNLLDRQFNPSAPNQTWVSDITYIRTNEGFLYLT' A
#
# COMPACT_ATOMS: atom_id res chain seq x y z
N MET A 1 -10.33 -1.56 -6.84
CA MET A 1 -10.23 -0.08 -6.75
C MET A 1 -10.68 0.60 -8.04
N ARG A 2 -9.85 0.78 -9.07
CA ARG A 2 -10.23 1.56 -10.28
C ARG A 2 -11.30 0.93 -11.18
N GLN A 3 -11.17 -0.36 -11.51
CA GLN A 3 -12.10 -1.06 -12.41
C GLN A 3 -13.52 -1.23 -11.83
N HIS A 4 -13.62 -1.33 -10.51
CA HIS A 4 -14.90 -1.44 -9.79
C HIS A 4 -15.34 -0.13 -9.13
N SER A 5 -14.72 1.00 -9.49
CA SER A 5 -15.02 2.32 -8.92
C SER A 5 -14.99 2.38 -7.38
N LEU A 6 -14.29 1.47 -6.73
CA LEU A 6 -14.13 1.41 -5.28
C LEU A 6 -13.20 2.54 -4.85
N LYS A 7 -13.69 3.37 -3.92
CA LYS A 7 -12.95 4.46 -3.29
C LYS A 7 -12.80 4.17 -1.80
N ALA A 8 -11.62 4.45 -1.26
CA ALA A 8 -11.41 4.41 0.18
C ALA A 8 -12.27 5.50 0.85
N GLN A 9 -12.92 5.15 1.96
CA GLN A 9 -13.50 6.16 2.86
C GLN A 9 -12.36 6.75 3.69
N ILE A 10 -12.09 8.03 3.46
CA ILE A 10 -10.98 8.75 4.10
C ILE A 10 -11.60 9.84 4.95
N GLU A 11 -11.44 9.74 6.27
CA GLU A 11 -11.97 10.72 7.23
C GLU A 11 -11.22 12.06 7.12
N TYR A 12 -9.88 12.01 7.05
CA TYR A 12 -9.03 13.20 6.95
C TYR A 12 -8.24 13.21 5.66
N LYS A 13 -8.58 14.14 4.75
CA LYS A 13 -7.87 14.31 3.48
C LYS A 13 -6.54 15.04 3.72
N ARG A 14 -5.43 14.31 3.69
CA ARG A 14 -4.08 14.91 3.81
C ARG A 14 -3.80 15.80 2.59
N ARG A 15 -3.29 17.01 2.83
CA ARG A 15 -2.83 17.89 1.74
C ARG A 15 -1.61 17.27 1.06
N TYR A 16 -1.65 17.21 -0.26
CA TYR A 16 -0.50 16.78 -1.05
C TYR A 16 0.61 17.83 -0.94
N ILE A 17 1.77 17.43 -0.41
CA ILE A 17 2.97 18.25 -0.39
C ILE A 17 3.80 17.79 -1.58
N LYS A 18 4.06 18.71 -2.52
CA LYS A 18 4.86 18.41 -3.71
C LYS A 18 6.32 18.21 -3.28
N GLY A 19 6.80 16.98 -3.39
CA GLY A 19 8.21 16.66 -3.25
C GLY A 19 9.03 17.23 -4.41
N ASP A 20 10.33 17.36 -4.20
CA ASP A 20 11.29 17.73 -5.23
C ASP A 20 11.55 16.53 -6.18
N LYS A 21 12.66 16.53 -6.93
CA LYS A 21 13.04 15.48 -7.88
C LYS A 21 12.76 14.06 -7.36
N PRO A 22 12.11 13.20 -8.17
CA PRO A 22 11.84 11.83 -7.77
C PRO A 22 13.15 11.08 -7.53
N SER A 23 13.19 10.29 -6.46
CA SER A 23 14.22 9.28 -6.26
C SER A 23 14.18 8.24 -7.39
N ARG A 24 15.23 7.43 -7.53
CA ARG A 24 15.22 6.28 -8.45
C ARG A 24 14.00 5.41 -8.14
N VAL A 25 13.10 5.29 -9.12
CA VAL A 25 11.93 4.42 -9.05
C VAL A 25 12.39 3.02 -9.41
N ALA A 26 12.15 2.05 -8.53
CA ALA A 26 12.42 0.65 -8.82
C ALA A 26 11.34 0.08 -9.74
N ASP A 27 11.70 -0.91 -10.56
CA ASP A 27 10.77 -1.56 -11.46
C ASP A 27 9.73 -2.39 -10.70
N ASN A 28 8.46 -2.30 -11.11
CA ASN A 28 7.38 -3.12 -10.56
C ASN A 28 7.43 -4.53 -11.17
N LEU A 29 8.29 -5.39 -10.60
CA LEU A 29 8.50 -6.75 -11.10
C LEU A 29 7.31 -7.69 -10.89
N LEU A 30 6.49 -7.46 -9.85
CA LEU A 30 5.35 -8.31 -9.54
C LEU A 30 4.16 -8.05 -10.48
N ASP A 31 3.98 -6.81 -10.90
CA ASP A 31 2.88 -6.34 -11.78
C ASP A 31 1.49 -6.91 -11.46
N ARG A 32 1.17 -7.05 -10.17
CA ARG A 32 -0.10 -7.64 -9.67
C ARG A 32 -0.34 -9.08 -10.10
N GLN A 33 0.72 -9.80 -10.46
CA GLN A 33 0.68 -11.22 -10.78
C GLN A 33 0.72 -12.04 -9.49
N PHE A 34 -0.45 -12.28 -8.92
CA PHE A 34 -0.59 -13.02 -7.65
C PHE A 34 -0.66 -14.54 -7.81
N ASN A 35 -0.39 -15.06 -9.02
CA ASN A 35 -0.40 -16.49 -9.32
C ASN A 35 1.00 -16.95 -9.81
N PRO A 36 1.96 -17.15 -8.90
CA PRO A 36 3.31 -17.61 -9.25
C PRO A 36 3.28 -19.07 -9.76
N SER A 37 4.30 -19.45 -10.55
CA SER A 37 4.36 -20.80 -11.14
C SER A 37 4.75 -21.88 -10.14
N ALA A 38 5.37 -21.50 -9.01
CA ALA A 38 5.70 -22.39 -7.90
C ALA A 38 5.56 -21.66 -6.55
N PRO A 39 5.42 -22.41 -5.45
CA PRO A 39 5.45 -21.83 -4.10
C PRO A 39 6.74 -21.04 -3.83
N ASN A 40 6.66 -20.06 -2.92
CA ASN A 40 7.80 -19.28 -2.43
C ASN A 40 8.55 -18.43 -3.48
N GLN A 41 7.92 -18.06 -4.59
CA GLN A 41 8.53 -17.16 -5.60
C GLN A 41 8.30 -15.67 -5.32
N THR A 42 7.19 -15.33 -4.67
CA THR A 42 6.79 -13.94 -4.41
C THR A 42 6.17 -13.84 -3.02
N TRP A 43 6.65 -12.91 -2.20
CA TRP A 43 6.12 -12.67 -0.85
C TRP A 43 5.53 -11.25 -0.75
N VAL A 44 4.44 -11.13 0.00
CA VAL A 44 3.77 -9.86 0.27
C VAL A 44 3.59 -9.75 1.77
N SER A 45 3.94 -8.59 2.32
CA SER A 45 3.68 -8.20 3.70
C SER A 45 3.04 -6.82 3.73
N ASP A 46 2.14 -6.58 4.66
CA ASP A 46 1.58 -5.26 4.93
C ASP A 46 1.82 -4.88 6.40
N ILE A 47 1.85 -3.59 6.70
CA ILE A 47 1.81 -3.09 8.07
C ILE A 47 0.62 -2.15 8.16
N THR A 48 -0.40 -2.58 8.89
CA THR A 48 -1.59 -1.77 9.11
C THR A 48 -1.51 -1.08 10.47
N TYR A 49 -1.71 0.24 10.46
CA TYR A 49 -1.78 1.07 11.66
C TYR A 49 -3.24 1.19 12.10
N ILE A 50 -3.54 0.70 13.30
CA ILE A 50 -4.89 0.80 13.88
C ILE A 50 -4.87 1.90 14.93
N ARG A 51 -5.67 2.95 14.73
CA ARG A 51 -5.80 4.07 15.67
C ARG A 51 -6.72 3.67 16.82
N THR A 52 -6.28 3.93 18.05
CA THR A 52 -7.07 3.75 19.27
C THR A 52 -7.11 5.05 20.09
N ASN A 53 -7.89 5.08 21.16
CA ASN A 53 -7.92 6.23 22.07
C ASN A 53 -6.60 6.42 22.84
N GLU A 54 -5.77 5.39 22.89
CA GLU A 54 -4.50 5.36 23.64
C GLU A 54 -3.27 5.50 22.73
N GLY A 55 -3.46 5.52 21.40
CA GLY A 55 -2.36 5.66 20.45
C GLY A 55 -2.56 4.85 19.18
N PHE A 56 -1.49 4.20 18.72
CA PHE A 56 -1.50 3.34 17.52
C PHE A 56 -1.06 1.94 17.87
N LEU A 57 -1.78 0.96 17.32
CA LEU A 57 -1.38 -0.45 17.30
C LEU A 57 -0.88 -0.82 15.91
N TYR A 58 0.07 -1.74 15.87
CA TYR A 58 0.66 -2.27 14.64
C TYR A 58 0.08 -3.66 14.39
N LEU A 59 -0.55 -3.85 13.24
CA LEU A 59 -0.99 -5.15 12.76
C LEU A 59 -0.06 -5.58 11.62
N THR A 60 0.57 -6.72 11.80
CA THR A 60 1.46 -7.39 10.83
C THR A 60 0.83 -8.65 10.30
#